data_AF-A0A2E5VGL5-F1
#
_entry.id   AF-A0A2E5VGL5-F1
#
_cell.length_a   1.000
_cell.length_b   1.000
_cell.length_c   1.000
_cell.angle_alpha   90.00
_cell.angle_beta   90.00
_cell.angle_gamma   90.00
#
_symmetry.space_group_name_H-M   'P 1'
#
loop_
_entity.id
_entity.type
_entity.pdbx_description
1 polymer ?
#
loop_
_entity_poly.entity_id
_entity_poly.type
_entity_poly.pdbx_seq_one_letter_code
_entity_poly.pdbx_strand_id
1 'polypeptide(L)'
;MKIDLFLEKIEIGFQSLIGFSIVGLLGMLLGIFFFSLLLYIISYEKKDKKISNLPVNGLSDIGDPVEANINLARSFIEMSEFEKAYDCLKKITVHKDDLTTKQLERFNFLKNKIEESKNG
;
A
#
# COMPACT_ATOMS: atom_id res chain seq x y z
N MET A 1 -30.47 -19.25 18.27
CA MET A 1 -29.38 -20.15 17.84
C MET A 1 -28.53 -20.45 19.06
N LYS A 2 -28.31 -21.73 19.43
CA LYS A 2 -27.50 -22.08 20.60
C LYS A 2 -26.04 -21.74 20.30
N ILE A 3 -25.42 -20.89 21.12
CA ILE A 3 -24.03 -20.44 20.96
C ILE A 3 -23.08 -21.63 20.91
N ASP A 4 -23.36 -22.68 21.69
CA ASP A 4 -22.59 -23.93 21.72
C ASP A 4 -22.52 -24.60 20.35
N LEU A 5 -23.65 -24.64 19.63
CA LEU A 5 -23.77 -25.23 18.30
C LEU A 5 -23.04 -24.41 17.23
N PHE A 6 -22.86 -23.12 17.47
CA PHE A 6 -22.07 -22.24 16.60
C PHE A 6 -20.57 -22.42 16.86
N LEU A 7 -20.16 -22.52 18.12
CA LEU A 7 -18.78 -22.80 18.52
C LEU A 7 -18.32 -24.17 18.01
N GLU A 8 -19.15 -25.20 18.13
CA GLU A 8 -18.87 -26.55 17.62
C GLU A 8 -18.64 -26.56 16.10
N LYS A 9 -19.46 -25.82 15.33
CA LYS A 9 -19.28 -25.69 13.87
C LYS A 9 -17.96 -25.00 13.51
N ILE A 10 -17.55 -23.98 14.28
CA ILE A 10 -16.28 -23.31 14.08
C ILE A 10 -15.13 -24.29 14.39
N GLU A 11 -15.21 -25.03 15.50
CA GLU A 11 -14.20 -25.99 15.91
C GLU A 11 -13.98 -27.09 14.86
N ILE A 12 -15.07 -27.66 14.32
CA ILE A 12 -15.02 -28.65 13.23
C ILE A 12 -14.37 -28.06 11.97
N GLY A 13 -14.72 -26.82 11.62
CA GLY A 13 -14.14 -26.13 10.46
C GLY A 13 -12.63 -25.92 10.59
N PHE A 14 -12.18 -25.50 11.78
CA PHE A 14 -10.76 -25.35 12.08
C PHE A 14 -10.02 -26.69 12.10
N GLN A 15 -10.61 -27.72 12.70
CA GLN A 15 -10.02 -29.06 12.72
C GLN A 15 -9.86 -29.63 11.31
N SER A 16 -10.84 -29.41 10.43
CA SER A 16 -10.75 -29.82 9.01
C SER A 16 -9.61 -29.12 8.28
N LEU A 17 -9.39 -27.83 8.57
CA LEU A 17 -8.36 -27.02 7.91
C LEU A 17 -6.94 -27.34 8.40
N ILE A 18 -6.77 -27.58 9.70
CA ILE A 18 -5.45 -27.65 10.35
C ILE A 18 -5.05 -29.08 10.75
N GLY A 19 -6.02 -30.00 10.87
CA GLY A 19 -5.79 -31.42 11.17
C GLY A 19 -5.66 -31.77 12.65
N PHE A 20 -5.81 -30.79 13.56
CA PHE A 20 -5.87 -31.02 15.01
C PHE A 20 -7.07 -30.31 15.64
N SER A 21 -7.62 -30.88 16.72
CA SER A 21 -8.73 -30.29 17.46
C SER A 21 -8.22 -29.19 18.38
N ILE A 22 -8.90 -28.04 18.33
CA ILE A 22 -8.63 -26.87 19.17
C ILE A 22 -9.75 -26.83 20.21
N VAL A 23 -9.58 -27.60 21.28
CA VAL A 23 -10.63 -27.74 22.30
C VAL A 23 -10.66 -26.52 23.23
N GLY A 24 -11.81 -25.86 23.28
CA GLY A 24 -12.13 -24.85 24.28
C GLY A 24 -11.40 -23.51 24.14
N LEU A 25 -11.63 -22.63 25.12
CA LEU A 25 -11.19 -21.23 25.09
C LEU A 25 -9.66 -21.09 24.98
N LEU A 26 -8.91 -21.97 25.65
CA LEU A 26 -7.45 -21.93 25.64
C LEU A 26 -6.88 -22.28 24.26
N GLY A 27 -7.47 -23.26 23.58
CA GLY A 27 -7.12 -23.59 22.21
C GLY A 27 -7.39 -22.41 21.27
N MET A 28 -8.53 -21.75 21.42
CA MET A 28 -8.88 -20.60 20.59
C MET A 28 -7.86 -19.45 20.75
N LEU A 29 -7.43 -19.17 21.99
CA LEU A 29 -6.40 -18.16 22.27
C LEU A 29 -5.05 -18.52 21.61
N LEU A 30 -4.64 -19.80 21.69
CA LEU A 30 -3.42 -20.28 21.04
C LEU A 30 -3.52 -20.19 19.51
N GLY A 31 -4.66 -20.57 18.93
CA GLY A 31 -4.91 -20.48 17.48
C GLY A 31 -4.81 -19.04 16.99
N ILE A 32 -5.43 -18.09 17.70
CA ILE A 32 -5.32 -16.65 17.38
C ILE A 32 -3.87 -16.19 17.49
N PHE A 33 -3.15 -16.59 18.54
CA PHE A 33 -1.74 -16.23 18.73
C PHE A 33 -0.86 -16.69 17.56
N PHE A 34 -0.95 -17.96 17.15
CA PHE A 34 -0.19 -18.48 16.02
C PHE A 34 -0.59 -17.84 14.69
N PHE A 35 -1.88 -17.59 14.48
CA PHE A 35 -2.35 -16.91 13.28
C PHE A 35 -1.84 -15.47 13.21
N SER A 36 -1.85 -14.73 14.32
CA SER A 36 -1.26 -13.39 14.41
C SER A 36 0.25 -13.41 14.17
N LEU A 37 0.95 -14.43 14.68
CA LEU A 37 2.39 -14.60 14.43
C LEU A 37 2.69 -14.86 12.94
N LEU A 38 1.88 -15.70 12.29
CA LEU A 38 1.99 -15.95 10.84
C LEU A 38 1.81 -14.66 10.03
N LEU A 39 0.77 -13.88 10.34
CA LEU A 39 0.53 -12.58 9.70
C LEU A 39 1.69 -11.61 9.94
N TYR A 40 2.26 -11.61 11.14
CA TYR A 40 3.44 -10.80 11.46
C TYR A 40 4.64 -11.19 10.60
N ILE A 41 4.94 -12.49 10.45
CA ILE A 41 6.05 -12.99 9.62
C ILE A 41 5.84 -12.59 8.15
N ILE A 42 4.64 -12.80 7.60
CA ILE A 42 4.29 -12.38 6.23
C ILE A 42 4.46 -10.87 6.05
N SER A 43 4.10 -10.08 7.07
CA SER A 43 4.21 -8.62 7.03
C SER A 43 5.65 -8.14 7.23
N TYR A 44 6.50 -8.94 7.87
CA TYR A 44 7.90 -8.62 8.11
C TYR A 44 8.72 -8.70 6.81
N GLU A 45 8.48 -9.70 5.97
CA GLU A 45 9.13 -9.81 4.65
C GLU A 45 8.83 -8.63 3.72
N LYS A 46 7.69 -7.94 3.92
CA LYS A 46 7.31 -6.78 3.11
C LYS A 46 8.09 -5.50 3.42
N LYS A 47 8.89 -5.45 4.50
CA LYS A 47 9.57 -4.22 4.91
C LYS A 47 10.97 -4.01 4.31
N ASP A 48 11.63 -5.05 3.79
CA ASP A 48 13.03 -5.00 3.34
C ASP A 48 13.26 -5.20 1.84
N LYS A 49 12.37 -4.67 1.02
CA LYS A 49 12.79 -4.18 -0.29
C LYS A 49 12.48 -2.69 -0.37
N LYS A 50 13.39 -1.89 0.20
CA LYS A 50 13.74 -0.64 -0.48
C LYS A 50 14.01 -1.05 -1.92
N ILE A 51 13.10 -0.68 -2.82
CA ILE A 51 13.32 -0.72 -4.26
C ILE A 51 14.39 0.33 -4.54
N SER A 52 15.61 0.06 -4.10
CA SER A 52 16.82 0.76 -4.49
C SER A 52 17.41 -0.12 -5.58
N ASN A 53 17.34 0.38 -6.81
CA ASN A 53 17.93 -0.18 -8.03
C ASN A 53 17.01 -1.10 -8.85
N LEU A 54 15.81 -0.63 -9.22
CA LEU A 54 15.23 -1.11 -10.48
C LEU A 54 16.15 -0.60 -11.61
N PRO A 55 16.76 -1.46 -12.43
CA PRO A 55 17.47 -1.01 -13.61
C PRO A 55 16.45 -0.33 -14.53
N VAL A 56 16.65 0.97 -14.76
CA VAL A 56 15.78 1.84 -15.59
C VAL A 56 15.56 1.26 -17.00
N ASN A 57 16.45 0.35 -17.41
CA ASN A 57 16.53 -0.23 -18.73
C ASN A 57 15.44 -1.30 -19.02
N GLY A 58 14.59 -1.66 -18.04
CA GLY A 58 13.55 -2.68 -18.17
C GLY A 58 12.10 -2.18 -17.98
N LEU A 59 11.87 -0.86 -17.91
CA LEU A 59 10.55 -0.27 -17.65
C LEU A 59 9.77 0.17 -18.90
N SER A 60 10.15 -0.28 -20.11
CA SER A 60 9.42 0.09 -21.35
C SER A 60 7.93 -0.28 -21.30
N ASP A 61 7.56 -1.28 -20.49
CA ASP A 61 6.18 -1.75 -20.34
C ASP A 61 5.39 -1.03 -19.21
N ILE A 62 6.04 -0.17 -18.42
CA ILE A 62 5.43 0.49 -17.23
C ILE A 62 4.90 1.90 -17.56
N GLY A 63 5.00 2.35 -18.82
CA GLY A 63 4.55 3.67 -19.25
C GLY A 63 5.49 4.79 -18.80
N ASP A 64 5.22 6.01 -19.25
CA ASP A 64 6.06 7.18 -18.96
C ASP A 64 6.11 7.45 -17.44
N PRO A 65 7.29 7.34 -16.79
CA PRO A 65 7.41 7.54 -15.35
C PRO A 65 7.08 8.97 -14.92
N VAL A 66 7.23 9.96 -15.79
CA VAL A 66 6.79 11.33 -15.54
C VAL A 66 5.27 11.35 -15.43
N GLU A 67 4.58 10.77 -16.41
CA GLU A 67 3.12 10.72 -16.47
C GLU A 67 2.54 9.96 -15.26
N ALA A 68 3.17 8.86 -14.86
CA ALA A 68 2.79 8.11 -13.66
C ALA A 68 2.88 8.98 -12.39
N ASN A 69 3.98 9.72 -12.20
CA ASN A 69 4.15 10.58 -11.04
C ASN A 69 3.18 11.78 -11.05
N ILE A 70 2.86 12.36 -12.21
CA ILE A 70 1.86 13.43 -12.34
C ILE A 70 0.47 12.90 -11.92
N ASN A 71 0.09 11.71 -12.37
CA ASN A 71 -1.21 11.12 -12.04
C ASN A 71 -1.32 10.75 -10.57
N LEU A 72 -0.25 10.16 -10.00
CA LEU A 72 -0.20 9.89 -8.56
C LEU A 72 -0.29 11.17 -7.72
N ALA A 73 0.45 12.22 -8.08
CA ALA A 73 0.38 13.51 -7.39
C ALA A 73 -1.04 14.08 -7.39
N ARG A 74 -1.75 13.98 -8.51
CA ARG A 74 -3.16 14.36 -8.61
C ARG A 74 -4.05 13.55 -7.66
N SER A 75 -3.95 12.23 -7.66
CA SER A 75 -4.74 11.38 -6.77
C SER A 75 -4.46 11.67 -5.29
N PHE A 76 -3.20 11.92 -4.91
CA PHE A 76 -2.87 12.31 -3.54
C PHE A 76 -3.44 13.67 -3.15
N ILE A 77 -3.44 14.65 -4.06
CA ILE A 77 -4.12 15.94 -3.81
C ILE A 77 -5.62 15.74 -3.61
N GLU A 78 -6.27 14.92 -4.43
CA GLU A 78 -7.71 14.61 -4.29
C GLU A 78 -8.02 13.95 -2.94
N MET A 79 -7.08 13.20 -2.37
CA MET A 79 -7.16 12.59 -1.04
C MET A 79 -6.68 13.51 0.10
N SER A 80 -6.33 14.78 -0.17
CA SER A 80 -5.74 15.71 0.80
C SER A 80 -4.41 15.25 1.42
N GLU A 81 -3.71 14.33 0.75
CA GLU A 81 -2.41 13.78 1.13
C GLU A 81 -1.26 14.58 0.50
N PHE A 82 -1.19 15.88 0.84
CA PHE A 82 -0.34 16.86 0.14
C PHE A 82 1.16 16.58 0.22
N GLU A 83 1.65 15.99 1.32
CA GLU A 83 3.07 15.60 1.45
C GLU A 83 3.44 14.49 0.46
N LYS A 84 2.57 13.48 0.28
CA LYS A 84 2.78 12.41 -0.70
C LYS A 84 2.71 12.94 -2.13
N ALA A 85 1.82 13.91 -2.39
CA ALA A 85 1.75 14.58 -3.68
C ALA A 85 3.03 15.37 -4.00
N TYR A 86 3.58 16.07 -3.00
CA TYR A 86 4.84 16.78 -3.13
C TYR A 86 6.00 15.84 -3.44
N ASP A 87 6.08 14.70 -2.76
CA ASP A 87 7.10 13.67 -3.01
C ASP A 87 7.04 13.13 -4.44
N CYS A 88 5.84 12.95 -5.01
CA CYS A 88 5.68 12.57 -6.41
C CYS A 88 6.22 13.65 -7.36
N LEU A 89 5.90 14.93 -7.14
CA LEU A 89 6.40 16.03 -7.97
C LEU A 89 7.93 16.23 -7.81
N LYS A 90 8.48 15.97 -6.63
CA LYS A 90 9.92 16.06 -6.38
C LYS A 90 10.73 15.06 -7.22
N LYS A 91 10.16 13.90 -7.55
CA LYS A 91 10.81 12.90 -8.42
C LYS A 91 10.92 13.36 -9.87
N ILE A 92 10.04 14.28 -10.30
CA ILE A 92 10.03 14.83 -11.66
C ILE A 92 11.05 15.98 -11.81
N THR A 93 11.36 16.70 -10.71
CA THR A 93 12.15 17.94 -10.77
C THR A 93 13.59 17.73 -11.26
N VAL A 94 14.11 16.51 -11.17
CA VAL A 94 15.44 16.12 -11.68
C VAL A 94 15.51 16.16 -13.21
N HIS A 95 14.37 16.01 -13.89
CA HIS A 95 14.26 15.95 -15.36
C HIS A 95 13.28 17.00 -15.90
N LYS A 96 13.17 18.15 -15.21
CA LYS A 96 12.15 19.15 -15.53
C LYS A 96 12.31 19.72 -16.95
N ASP A 97 13.54 19.81 -17.44
CA ASP A 97 13.86 20.34 -18.77
C ASP A 97 13.50 19.37 -19.91
N ASP A 98 13.29 18.09 -19.58
CA ASP A 98 12.92 17.03 -20.52
C ASP A 98 11.39 16.85 -20.63
N LEU A 99 10.62 17.66 -19.89
CA LEU A 99 9.15 17.59 -19.87
C LEU A 99 8.54 18.12 -21.17
N THR A 100 7.54 17.41 -21.67
CA THR A 100 6.66 18.00 -22.69
C THR A 100 5.91 19.20 -22.13
N THR A 101 5.52 20.15 -22.99
CA THR A 101 4.74 21.34 -22.58
C THR A 101 3.51 20.98 -21.74
N LYS A 102 2.79 19.93 -22.15
CA LYS A 102 1.60 19.43 -21.44
C LYS A 102 1.94 18.88 -20.05
N GLN A 103 3.06 18.19 -19.90
CA GLN A 103 3.49 17.69 -18.59
C GLN A 103 3.96 18.81 -17.69
N LEU A 104 4.67 19.81 -18.23
CA LEU A 104 5.12 20.98 -17.51
C LEU A 104 3.95 21.83 -17.00
N GLU A 105 2.92 22.06 -17.83
CA GLU A 105 1.70 22.76 -17.43
C GLU A 105 1.00 22.05 -16.26
N ARG A 106 0.80 20.73 -16.38
CA ARG A 106 0.17 19.92 -15.33
C ARG A 106 1.00 19.89 -14.06
N PHE A 107 2.32 19.76 -14.18
CA PHE A 107 3.25 19.82 -13.05
C PHE A 107 3.10 21.14 -12.28
N ASN A 108 3.14 22.28 -12.99
CA ASN A 108 3.04 23.59 -12.37
C ASN A 108 1.66 23.81 -11.73
N PHE A 109 0.58 23.37 -12.39
CA PHE A 109 -0.78 23.42 -11.83
C PHE A 109 -0.88 22.66 -10.50
N LEU A 110 -0.39 21.42 -10.45
CA LEU A 110 -0.43 20.60 -9.24
C LEU A 110 0.46 21.18 -8.13
N LYS A 111 1.62 21.74 -8.50
CA LYS A 111 2.52 22.40 -7.56
C LYS A 111 1.84 23.59 -6.88
N ASN A 112 1.20 24.47 -7.64
CA ASN A 112 0.49 25.63 -7.11
C ASN A 112 -0.62 25.20 -6.15
N LYS A 113 -1.38 24.14 -6.50
CA LYS A 113 -2.46 23.61 -5.67
C LYS A 113 -1.98 23.07 -4.31
N ILE A 114 -0.77 22.52 -4.25
CA ILE A 114 -0.12 22.10 -2.99
C ILE A 114 0.34 23.32 -2.19
N GLU A 115 0.85 24.36 -2.85
CA GLU A 115 1.28 25.60 -2.18
C GLU A 115 0.09 26.36 -1.59
N GLU A 116 -1.04 26.41 -2.30
CA GLU A 116 -2.31 26.98 -1.80
C GLU A 116 -2.81 26.26 -0.55
N SER A 117 -2.76 24.92 -0.52
CA SER A 117 -3.22 24.15 0.65
C SER A 117 -2.28 24.23 1.85
N LYS A 118 -1.03 24.67 1.67
CA LYS A 118 -0.09 24.94 2.77
C LYS A 118 -0.24 26.33 3.38
N ASN A 119 -0.88 27.26 2.65
CA ASN A 119 -1.00 28.67 3.03
C ASN A 119 -2.43 29.06 3.47
N GLY A 120 -3.41 28.16 3.36
CA GLY A 120 -4.80 28.33 3.84
C GLY A 120 -5.05 27.55 5.11
#